data_AF-A0A1I1H9X5-F1
#
_entry.id   AF-A0A1I1H9X5-F1
#
_cell.length_a   1.000
_cell.length_b   1.000
_cell.length_c   1.000
_cell.angle_alpha   90.00
_cell.angle_beta   90.00
_cell.angle_gamma   90.00
#
_symmetry.space_group_name_H-M   'P 1'
#
loop_
_entity.id
_entity.type
_entity.pdbx_description
1 polymer ?
#
loop_
_entity_poly.entity_id
_entity_poly.type
_entity_poly.pdbx_seq_one_letter_code
_entity_poly.pdbx_strand_id
1 'polypeptide(L)'
;MSTDVRTLLHDLAADAPRGRGEETADLVVDLHRAQDRRRLRRAGVAAAIAVVVAVVPALVDRSGSGNTSAATSGGTAEVASLFDAPTRGSLADDGRAVAAALAASWDVGYPTNSGDILDPAPADRHVAFVGDVPGGTVWALVMGRTGGQLAYAWFQLVDPADPRTFRLSVPPARTMPGVPVALLDGAGDHGPMVVVGEPGDDVTLEPFAAASELPEIRSFRVEDGIGLADVVTLDGVEPPAYRVSSAAGVRRPVQFDSSDLSTRPDVINLLLDVVSDPEIGDDASECLVLGGWLQRDADGGLQVPNPSSQVQAEALLTAIDACAVQALAAAAASGQPDD
;
A
#
# COMPACT_ATOMS: atom_id res chain seq x y z
N MET A 1 21.21 30.85 -15.51
CA MET A 1 20.48 32.04 -15.06
C MET A 1 20.06 31.78 -13.62
N SER A 2 20.64 32.49 -12.66
CA SER A 2 20.32 32.36 -11.23
C SER A 2 19.16 33.30 -10.94
N THR A 3 17.94 32.77 -10.85
CA THR A 3 16.76 33.56 -10.46
C THR A 3 16.96 34.02 -9.02
N ASP A 4 16.98 35.33 -8.80
CA ASP A 4 17.19 35.93 -7.48
C ASP A 4 16.02 35.56 -6.58
N VAL A 5 16.31 34.81 -5.51
CA VAL A 5 15.35 34.40 -4.48
C VAL A 5 14.57 35.61 -3.93
N ARG A 6 15.19 36.79 -3.95
CA ARG A 6 14.56 38.03 -3.52
C ARG A 6 13.42 38.47 -4.43
N THR A 7 13.54 38.26 -5.74
CA THR A 7 12.47 38.55 -6.72
C THR A 7 11.32 37.57 -6.55
N LEU A 8 11.64 36.28 -6.37
CA LEU A 8 10.64 35.23 -6.15
C LEU A 8 9.83 35.45 -4.87
N LEU A 9 10.50 35.88 -3.78
CA LEU A 9 9.82 36.26 -2.53
C LEU A 9 9.00 37.55 -2.67
N HIS A 10 9.43 38.48 -3.53
CA HIS A 10 8.67 39.71 -3.77
C HIS A 10 7.39 39.46 -4.57
N ASP A 11 7.46 38.58 -5.58
CA ASP A 11 6.32 38.18 -6.40
C ASP A 11 5.32 37.36 -5.55
N LEU A 12 5.80 36.42 -4.73
CA LEU A 12 4.93 35.67 -3.81
C LEU A 12 4.22 36.58 -2.80
N ALA A 13 4.88 37.65 -2.34
CA ALA A 13 4.30 38.60 -1.42
C ALA A 13 3.27 39.53 -2.10
N ALA A 14 3.39 39.74 -3.41
CA ALA A 14 2.44 40.53 -4.19
C ALA A 14 1.14 39.77 -4.48
N ASP A 15 1.24 38.45 -4.67
CA ASP A 15 0.09 37.57 -4.94
C ASP A 15 -0.59 37.02 -3.68
N ALA A 16 -0.03 37.28 -2.50
CA ALA A 16 -0.67 36.93 -1.25
C ALA A 16 -2.05 37.64 -1.14
N PRO A 17 -3.17 36.89 -0.99
CA PRO A 17 -4.49 37.49 -0.82
C PRO A 17 -4.45 38.48 0.34
N ARG A 18 -4.84 39.74 0.11
CA ARG A 18 -4.92 40.75 1.17
C ARG A 18 -5.83 40.19 2.26
N GLY A 19 -5.24 39.89 3.41
CA GLY A 19 -5.86 39.10 4.47
C GLY A 19 -7.24 39.61 4.84
N ARG A 20 -8.21 38.69 4.93
CA ARG A 20 -9.54 38.95 5.47
C ARG A 20 -9.42 39.17 6.98
N GLY A 21 -9.11 40.40 7.38
CA GLY A 21 -9.35 41.00 8.70
C GLY A 21 -9.09 40.13 9.96
N GLU A 22 -9.80 40.50 11.03
CA GLU A 22 -9.73 39.87 12.36
C GLU A 22 -10.04 38.36 12.35
N GLU A 23 -10.83 37.89 11.37
CA GLU A 23 -11.21 36.48 11.21
C GLU A 23 -10.02 35.55 10.98
N THR A 24 -8.97 36.02 10.30
CA THR A 24 -7.76 35.21 10.06
C THR A 24 -6.93 35.04 11.34
N ALA A 25 -6.93 36.06 12.21
CA ALA A 25 -6.22 35.99 13.49
C ALA A 25 -6.90 35.00 14.45
N ASP A 26 -8.24 35.00 14.48
CA ASP A 26 -9.01 34.05 15.29
C ASP A 26 -8.82 32.60 14.82
N LEU A 27 -8.79 32.37 13.50
CA LEU A 27 -8.53 31.05 12.93
C LEU A 27 -7.14 30.51 13.33
N VAL A 28 -6.11 31.37 13.29
CA VAL A 28 -4.74 30.99 13.68
C VAL A 28 -4.66 30.69 15.18
N VAL A 29 -5.34 31.47 16.03
CA VAL A 29 -5.41 31.24 17.48
C VAL A 29 -6.12 29.92 17.80
N ASP A 30 -7.21 29.61 17.11
CA ASP A 30 -7.95 28.36 17.31
C ASP A 30 -7.18 27.13 16.81
N LEU A 31 -6.48 27.25 15.68
CA LEU A 31 -5.57 26.21 15.20
C LEU A 31 -4.45 25.95 16.22
N HIS A 32 -3.85 27.01 16.78
CA HIS A 32 -2.79 26.87 17.78
C HIS A 32 -3.29 26.21 19.06
N ARG A 33 -4.47 26.61 19.57
CA ARG A 33 -5.13 25.97 20.72
C ARG A 33 -5.50 24.51 20.47
N ALA A 34 -5.84 24.13 19.23
CA ALA A 34 -6.11 22.76 18.86
C ALA A 34 -4.82 21.91 18.83
N GLN A 35 -3.71 22.48 18.33
CA GLN A 35 -2.40 21.83 18.32
C GLN A 35 -1.84 21.63 19.74
N ASP A 36 -1.97 22.60 20.63
CA ASP A 36 -1.51 22.48 22.02
C ASP A 36 -2.26 21.40 22.80
N ARG A 37 -3.58 21.29 22.61
CA ARG A 37 -4.38 20.21 23.20
C ARG A 37 -3.92 18.82 22.72
N ARG A 38 -3.46 18.70 21.47
CA ARG A 38 -2.91 17.45 20.92
C ARG A 38 -1.52 17.14 21.51
N ARG A 39 -0.67 18.15 21.73
CA ARG A 39 0.66 17.97 22.36
C ARG A 39 0.54 17.49 23.81
N LEU A 40 -0.37 18.07 24.59
CA LEU A 40 -0.59 17.67 25.98
C LEU A 40 -1.13 16.23 26.13
N ARG A 41 -2.01 15.78 25.22
CA ARG A 41 -2.51 14.39 25.21
C ARG A 41 -1.41 13.36 24.93
N ARG A 42 -0.43 13.69 24.08
CA ARG A 42 0.69 12.80 23.77
C ARG A 42 1.70 12.69 24.92
N ALA A 43 1.89 13.76 25.69
CA ALA A 43 2.76 13.72 26.87
C ALA A 43 2.24 12.77 27.98
N GLY A 44 0.91 12.61 28.12
CA GLY A 44 0.32 11.70 29.11
C GLY A 44 0.56 10.21 28.82
N VAL A 45 0.63 9.81 27.55
CA VAL A 45 0.83 8.41 27.14
C VAL A 45 2.26 7.94 27.44
N ALA A 46 3.27 8.80 27.22
CA ALA A 46 4.66 8.48 27.53
C ALA A 46 4.90 8.27 29.03
N ALA A 47 4.24 9.05 29.89
CA ALA A 47 4.34 8.91 31.34
C ALA A 47 3.74 7.58 31.84
N ALA A 48 2.62 7.11 31.26
CA ALA A 48 2.00 5.84 31.63
C ALA A 48 2.89 4.63 31.29
N ILE A 49 3.55 4.65 30.13
CA ILE A 49 4.48 3.58 29.70
C ILE A 49 5.70 3.52 30.63
N ALA A 50 6.25 4.67 31.03
CA ALA A 50 7.40 4.72 31.94
C ALA A 50 7.08 4.11 33.33
N VAL A 51 5.86 4.31 33.85
CA VAL A 51 5.44 3.71 35.12
C VAL A 51 5.31 2.19 35.02
N VAL A 52 4.77 1.67 33.91
CA VAL A 52 4.66 0.21 33.70
C VAL A 52 6.03 -0.45 33.60
N VAL A 53 6.98 0.16 32.87
CA VAL A 53 8.35 -0.36 32.73
C VAL A 53 9.10 -0.35 34.07
N ALA A 54 8.86 0.64 34.94
CA ALA A 54 9.54 0.73 36.24
C ALA A 54 8.97 -0.22 37.30
N VAL A 55 7.70 -0.59 37.24
CA VAL A 55 7.03 -1.40 38.30
C VAL A 55 7.21 -2.91 38.07
N VAL A 56 7.33 -3.36 36.82
CA VAL A 56 7.40 -4.79 36.48
C VAL A 56 8.62 -5.52 37.06
N PRO A 57 9.85 -4.96 37.09
CA PRO A 57 11.02 -5.67 37.63
C PRO A 57 10.91 -5.95 39.14
N ALA A 58 10.27 -5.06 39.90
CA ALA A 58 10.19 -5.18 41.36
C ALA A 58 9.25 -6.29 41.87
N LEU A 59 8.38 -6.83 40.99
CA LEU A 59 7.46 -7.91 41.34
C LEU A 59 8.01 -9.31 41.00
N VAL A 60 9.10 -9.42 40.23
CA VAL A 60 9.66 -10.71 39.81
C VAL A 60 10.62 -11.30 40.85
N ASP A 61 11.24 -10.48 41.70
CA ASP A 61 12.25 -10.93 42.69
C ASP A 61 11.67 -11.65 43.93
N ARG A 62 10.35 -11.77 44.08
CA ARG A 62 9.74 -12.37 45.29
C ARG A 62 9.29 -13.83 45.14
N SER A 63 9.56 -14.47 44.01
CA SER A 63 9.08 -15.82 43.72
C SER A 63 10.21 -16.85 43.64
N GLY A 64 10.54 -17.45 44.78
CA GLY A 64 10.96 -18.86 44.85
C GLY A 64 12.43 -19.18 44.56
N SER A 65 13.18 -19.43 45.63
CA SER A 65 14.40 -20.23 45.57
C SER A 65 14.07 -21.70 45.31
N GLY A 66 14.74 -22.32 44.33
CA GLY A 66 14.80 -23.78 44.23
C GLY A 66 14.72 -24.32 42.81
N ASN A 67 15.86 -24.25 42.12
CA ASN A 67 16.42 -25.29 41.23
C ASN A 67 17.25 -24.62 40.14
N THR A 68 18.57 -24.67 40.33
CA THR A 68 19.57 -24.28 39.34
C THR A 68 19.57 -25.32 38.20
N SER A 69 18.52 -25.29 37.37
CA SER A 69 18.62 -25.84 36.02
C SER A 69 19.57 -24.93 35.26
N ALA A 70 20.65 -25.51 34.75
CA ALA A 70 21.51 -24.86 33.78
C ALA A 70 20.62 -24.42 32.61
N ALA A 71 20.27 -23.13 32.58
CA ALA A 71 19.68 -22.50 31.43
C ALA A 71 20.75 -22.53 30.35
N THR A 72 20.74 -23.58 29.53
CA THR A 72 21.34 -23.53 28.21
C THR A 72 20.83 -22.23 27.62
N SER A 73 21.74 -21.27 27.43
CA SER A 73 21.46 -20.07 26.66
C SER A 73 21.19 -20.56 25.25
N GLY A 74 19.93 -20.98 25.02
CA GLY A 74 19.41 -21.24 23.70
C GLY A 74 19.57 -19.91 23.00
N GLY A 75 20.62 -19.80 22.19
CA GLY A 75 20.77 -18.69 21.27
C GLY A 75 19.42 -18.55 20.61
N THR A 76 18.83 -17.36 20.73
CA THR A 76 17.62 -17.00 20.02
C THR A 76 17.87 -17.42 18.58
N ALA A 77 17.28 -18.55 18.16
CA ALA A 77 17.38 -19.01 16.79
C ALA A 77 16.88 -17.82 15.99
N GLU A 78 17.81 -17.17 15.31
CA GLU A 78 17.55 -15.98 14.52
C GLU A 78 16.41 -16.38 13.58
N VAL A 79 15.24 -15.77 13.78
CA VAL A 79 14.05 -16.08 13.01
C VAL A 79 14.44 -15.79 11.57
N ALA A 80 14.59 -16.85 10.78
CA ALA A 80 15.06 -16.74 9.41
C ALA A 80 14.07 -15.86 8.65
N SER A 81 14.49 -14.63 8.33
CA SER A 81 13.64 -13.69 7.62
C SER A 81 13.36 -14.24 6.22
N LEU A 82 12.17 -13.98 5.68
CA LEU A 82 11.86 -14.29 4.28
C LEU A 82 12.87 -13.65 3.30
N PHE A 83 13.48 -12.53 3.70
CA PHE A 83 14.54 -11.86 2.93
C PHE A 83 15.83 -12.68 2.82
N ASP A 84 16.16 -13.48 3.84
CA ASP A 84 17.40 -14.26 3.90
C ASP A 84 17.18 -15.73 3.47
N ALA A 85 15.94 -16.11 3.18
CA ALA A 85 15.59 -17.43 2.67
C ALA A 85 16.05 -17.59 1.20
N PRO A 86 16.28 -18.83 0.71
CA PRO A 86 16.45 -19.05 -0.72
C PRO A 86 15.19 -18.65 -1.51
N THR A 87 15.37 -18.24 -2.77
CA THR A 87 14.27 -18.03 -3.71
C THR A 87 13.46 -19.31 -3.88
N ARG A 88 12.13 -19.18 -3.95
CA ARG A 88 11.20 -20.32 -4.07
C ARG A 88 10.30 -20.19 -5.28
N GLY A 89 9.68 -21.29 -5.69
CA GLY A 89 8.70 -21.35 -6.77
C GLY A 89 9.19 -22.15 -7.96
N SER A 90 8.32 -22.38 -8.94
CA SER A 90 8.63 -23.22 -10.11
C SER A 90 9.76 -22.68 -10.97
N LEU A 91 10.08 -21.38 -10.86
CA LEU A 91 11.12 -20.70 -11.62
C LEU A 91 12.30 -20.24 -10.75
N ALA A 92 12.41 -20.72 -9.50
CA ALA A 92 13.47 -20.33 -8.58
C ALA A 92 14.89 -20.62 -9.10
N ASP A 93 15.04 -21.72 -9.86
CA ASP A 93 16.31 -22.11 -10.48
C ASP A 93 16.55 -21.48 -11.86
N ASP A 94 15.55 -20.77 -12.41
CA ASP A 94 15.73 -20.01 -13.65
C ASP A 94 16.39 -18.66 -13.34
N GLY A 95 17.73 -18.65 -13.38
CA GLY A 95 18.52 -17.45 -13.13
C GLY A 95 18.18 -16.25 -14.04
N ARG A 96 17.55 -16.46 -15.20
CA ARG A 96 17.07 -15.37 -16.06
C ARG A 96 15.79 -14.76 -15.51
N ALA A 97 14.83 -15.59 -15.11
CA ALA A 97 13.57 -15.12 -14.49
C ALA A 97 13.86 -14.39 -13.18
N VAL A 98 14.74 -14.95 -12.33
CA VAL A 98 15.17 -14.32 -11.07
C VAL A 98 15.85 -12.97 -11.34
N ALA A 99 16.79 -12.91 -12.29
CA ALA A 99 17.48 -11.66 -12.62
C ALA A 99 16.52 -10.59 -13.17
N ALA A 100 15.54 -11.00 -13.98
CA ALA A 100 14.51 -10.11 -14.52
C ALA A 100 13.59 -9.56 -13.43
N ALA A 101 13.10 -10.41 -12.53
CA ALA A 101 12.30 -9.99 -11.39
C ALA A 101 13.07 -9.01 -10.49
N LEU A 102 14.34 -9.29 -10.22
CA LEU A 102 15.21 -8.42 -9.41
C LEU A 102 15.40 -7.03 -10.05
N ALA A 103 15.50 -6.98 -11.38
CA ALA A 103 15.69 -5.76 -12.17
C ALA A 103 14.39 -4.97 -12.43
N ALA A 104 13.22 -5.52 -12.07
CA ALA A 104 11.94 -4.88 -12.30
C ALA A 104 11.85 -3.51 -11.60
N SER A 105 11.14 -2.57 -12.22
CA SER A 105 10.96 -1.23 -11.66
C SER A 105 9.96 -1.25 -10.50
N TRP A 106 10.34 -0.69 -9.35
CA TRP A 106 9.45 -0.46 -8.22
C TRP A 106 8.74 0.91 -8.33
N ASP A 107 8.98 1.64 -9.42
CA ASP A 107 8.30 2.89 -9.72
C ASP A 107 6.81 2.66 -9.95
N VAL A 108 5.99 3.30 -9.13
CA VAL A 108 4.53 3.26 -9.24
C VAL A 108 4.00 4.25 -10.29
N GLY A 109 4.85 5.14 -10.82
CA GLY A 109 4.51 6.10 -11.88
C GLY A 109 3.81 7.38 -11.38
N TYR A 110 3.59 7.52 -10.08
CA TYR A 110 2.95 8.69 -9.46
C TYR A 110 3.61 9.06 -8.12
N PRO A 111 3.56 10.33 -7.69
CA PRO A 111 4.10 10.74 -6.40
C PRO A 111 3.33 10.07 -5.26
N THR A 112 4.04 9.39 -4.37
CA THR A 112 3.44 8.84 -3.15
C THR A 112 3.45 9.90 -2.05
N ASN A 113 2.28 10.13 -1.43
CA ASN A 113 2.08 11.18 -0.40
C ASN A 113 2.93 11.00 0.86
N SER A 114 3.57 9.83 1.03
CA SER A 114 4.32 9.46 2.23
C SER A 114 5.77 9.95 2.27
N GLY A 115 6.31 10.58 1.21
CA GLY A 115 7.69 11.07 1.17
C GLY A 115 8.78 9.99 1.18
N ASP A 116 8.45 8.77 1.60
CA ASP A 116 9.29 7.59 1.53
C ASP A 116 8.96 6.82 0.25
N ILE A 117 9.74 7.06 -0.80
CA ILE A 117 9.80 6.15 -1.95
C ILE A 117 10.35 4.83 -1.45
N LEU A 118 9.53 3.78 -1.47
CA LEU A 118 9.95 2.42 -1.18
C LEU A 118 10.60 1.82 -2.42
N ASP A 119 11.78 2.32 -2.80
CA ASP A 119 12.58 1.79 -3.91
C ASP A 119 13.98 1.40 -3.42
N PRO A 120 14.15 0.16 -2.91
CA PRO A 120 15.45 -0.37 -2.53
C PRO A 120 16.40 -0.41 -3.72
N ALA A 121 17.67 -0.06 -3.53
CA ALA A 121 18.67 -0.18 -4.59
C ALA A 121 18.76 -1.65 -5.06
N PRO A 122 19.05 -1.94 -6.34
CA PRO A 122 19.06 -3.31 -6.85
C PRO A 122 19.95 -4.30 -6.07
N ALA A 123 21.05 -3.82 -5.48
CA ALA A 123 21.94 -4.63 -4.66
C ALA A 123 21.36 -5.02 -3.30
N ASP A 124 20.32 -4.31 -2.84
CA ASP A 124 19.63 -4.53 -1.56
C ASP A 124 18.30 -5.29 -1.75
N ARG A 125 18.04 -5.80 -2.96
CA ARG A 125 16.86 -6.59 -3.31
C ARG A 125 17.15 -8.09 -3.26
N HIS A 126 16.10 -8.88 -3.02
CA HIS A 126 16.13 -10.33 -3.03
C HIS A 126 14.79 -10.88 -3.56
N VAL A 127 14.82 -11.87 -4.45
CA VAL A 127 13.61 -12.52 -4.96
C VAL A 127 13.21 -13.64 -4.01
N ALA A 128 12.15 -13.44 -3.22
CA ALA A 128 11.67 -14.45 -2.28
C ALA A 128 10.84 -15.54 -2.99
N PHE A 129 10.10 -15.17 -4.03
CA PHE A 129 9.31 -16.09 -4.84
C PHE A 129 9.36 -15.70 -6.32
N VAL A 130 9.45 -16.69 -7.20
CA VAL A 130 9.12 -16.54 -8.63
C VAL A 130 8.60 -17.88 -9.17
N GLY A 131 7.43 -17.86 -9.79
CA GLY A 131 6.84 -19.07 -10.31
C GLY A 131 5.50 -18.89 -10.99
N ASP A 132 5.06 -19.97 -11.62
CA ASP A 132 3.75 -20.11 -12.22
C ASP A 132 2.69 -20.19 -11.11
N VAL A 133 1.60 -19.47 -11.33
CA VAL A 133 0.40 -19.55 -10.50
C VAL A 133 -0.75 -20.14 -11.32
N PRO A 134 -1.77 -20.75 -10.66
CA PRO A 134 -2.97 -21.18 -11.37
C PRO A 134 -3.52 -20.05 -12.25
N GLY A 135 -3.94 -20.37 -13.48
CA GLY A 135 -4.30 -19.37 -14.49
C GLY A 135 -3.19 -19.10 -15.53
N GLY A 136 -1.99 -19.67 -15.35
CA GLY A 136 -0.90 -19.60 -16.35
C GLY A 136 -0.10 -18.30 -16.30
N THR A 137 -0.31 -17.50 -15.26
CA THR A 137 0.45 -16.29 -15.00
C THR A 137 1.72 -16.63 -14.23
N VAL A 138 2.80 -15.87 -14.45
CA VAL A 138 4.01 -15.94 -13.63
C VAL A 138 4.05 -14.72 -12.71
N TRP A 139 4.21 -14.96 -11.41
CA TRP A 139 4.37 -13.92 -10.40
C TRP A 139 5.75 -13.97 -9.77
N ALA A 140 6.19 -12.83 -9.25
CA ALA A 140 7.38 -12.73 -8.43
C ALA A 140 7.15 -11.83 -7.20
N LEU A 141 7.66 -12.27 -6.06
CA LEU A 141 7.77 -11.46 -4.85
C LEU A 141 9.23 -11.02 -4.70
N VAL A 142 9.46 -9.71 -4.78
CA VAL A 142 10.79 -9.14 -4.54
C VAL A 142 10.75 -8.40 -3.22
N MET A 143 11.67 -8.75 -2.33
CA MET A 143 11.91 -8.10 -1.05
C MET A 143 13.08 -7.14 -1.22
N GLY A 144 13.14 -6.08 -0.42
CA GLY A 144 14.27 -5.16 -0.41
C GLY A 144 14.47 -4.47 0.93
N ARG A 145 15.69 -3.97 1.17
CA ARG A 145 16.03 -3.18 2.36
C ARG A 145 16.22 -1.71 1.96
N THR A 146 15.50 -0.81 2.61
CA THR A 146 15.68 0.65 2.43
C THR A 146 15.46 1.36 3.76
N GLY A 147 16.37 2.26 4.13
CA GLY A 147 16.30 3.01 5.39
C GLY A 147 16.29 2.12 6.66
N GLY A 148 16.90 0.93 6.60
CA GLY A 148 16.89 -0.04 7.71
C GLY A 148 15.56 -0.79 7.89
N GLN A 149 14.63 -0.64 6.95
CA GLN A 149 13.32 -1.29 6.96
C GLN A 149 13.22 -2.29 5.80
N LEU A 150 12.41 -3.34 5.99
CA LEU A 150 12.07 -4.28 4.92
C LEU A 150 10.88 -3.72 4.14
N ALA A 151 10.98 -3.84 2.82
CA ALA A 151 9.90 -3.59 1.88
C ALA A 151 9.75 -4.81 0.97
N TYR A 152 8.60 -4.92 0.33
CA TYR A 152 8.34 -5.92 -0.69
C TYR A 152 7.46 -5.33 -1.79
N ALA A 153 7.51 -5.95 -2.97
CA ALA A 153 6.66 -5.64 -4.09
C ALA A 153 6.35 -6.92 -4.86
N TRP A 154 5.13 -6.99 -5.38
CA TRP A 154 4.68 -8.07 -6.25
C TRP A 154 4.78 -7.66 -7.70
N PHE A 155 5.23 -8.59 -8.54
CA PHE A 155 5.41 -8.41 -9.96
C PHE A 155 4.72 -9.51 -10.74
N GLN A 156 4.22 -9.17 -11.92
CA GLN A 156 3.66 -10.09 -12.89
C GLN A 156 4.49 -10.06 -14.16
N LEU A 157 4.72 -11.23 -14.76
CA LEU A 157 5.30 -11.32 -16.09
C LEU A 157 4.30 -10.80 -17.13
N VAL A 158 4.71 -9.80 -17.91
CA VAL A 158 3.84 -9.12 -18.89
C VAL A 158 3.66 -9.96 -20.16
N ASP A 159 4.75 -10.55 -20.64
CA ASP A 159 4.77 -11.34 -21.87
C ASP A 159 5.38 -12.72 -21.59
N PRO A 160 4.59 -13.81 -21.66
CA PRO A 160 5.12 -15.16 -21.52
C PRO A 160 6.20 -15.51 -22.57
N ALA A 161 6.20 -14.85 -23.74
CA ALA A 161 7.21 -15.04 -24.78
C ALA A 161 8.52 -14.31 -24.47
N ASP A 162 8.49 -13.29 -23.60
CA ASP A 162 9.67 -12.60 -23.09
C ASP A 162 9.75 -12.75 -21.56
N PRO A 163 10.44 -13.78 -21.04
CA PRO A 163 10.54 -14.08 -19.61
C PRO A 163 11.32 -13.02 -18.80
N ARG A 164 11.58 -11.85 -19.38
CA ARG A 164 12.41 -10.79 -18.84
C ARG A 164 11.63 -9.54 -18.45
N THR A 165 10.36 -9.45 -18.82
CA THR A 165 9.59 -8.22 -18.61
C THR A 165 8.56 -8.42 -17.51
N PHE A 166 8.97 -8.08 -16.28
CA PHE A 166 8.10 -8.01 -15.12
C PHE A 166 7.56 -6.58 -14.93
N ARG A 167 6.26 -6.49 -14.64
CA ARG A 167 5.58 -5.24 -14.28
C ARG A 167 5.14 -5.32 -12.83
N LEU A 168 5.25 -4.20 -12.13
CA LEU A 168 4.72 -4.03 -10.79
C LEU A 168 3.20 -4.33 -10.78
N SER A 169 2.78 -5.30 -9.99
CA SER A 169 1.38 -5.69 -9.83
C SER A 169 0.70 -4.92 -8.69
N VAL A 170 1.46 -4.64 -7.64
CA VAL A 170 1.00 -3.94 -6.44
C VAL A 170 2.05 -2.93 -6.02
N PRO A 171 1.68 -1.70 -5.62
CA PRO A 171 2.61 -0.74 -5.02
C PRO A 171 3.47 -1.37 -3.91
N PRO A 172 4.76 -1.01 -3.82
CA PRO A 172 5.61 -1.54 -2.76
C PRO A 172 5.07 -1.18 -1.37
N ALA A 173 5.21 -2.12 -0.44
CA ALA A 173 4.77 -1.94 0.93
C ALA A 173 5.86 -2.37 1.92
N ARG A 174 5.77 -1.86 3.15
CA ARG A 174 6.68 -2.22 4.24
C ARG A 174 6.27 -3.56 4.85
N THR A 175 7.24 -4.33 5.31
CA THR A 175 7.00 -5.58 6.04
C THR A 175 7.96 -5.73 7.22
N MET A 176 7.75 -6.75 8.04
CA MET A 176 8.60 -7.08 9.19
C MET A 176 9.21 -8.48 9.00
N PRO A 177 10.37 -8.76 9.63
CA PRO A 177 10.95 -10.10 9.61
C PRO A 177 9.94 -11.15 10.11
N GLY A 178 9.85 -12.27 9.39
CA GLY A 178 8.97 -13.38 9.70
C GLY A 178 7.48 -13.15 9.38
N VAL A 179 7.08 -12.00 8.84
CA VAL A 179 5.69 -11.79 8.41
C VAL A 179 5.46 -12.44 7.03
N PRO A 180 4.53 -13.40 6.90
CA PRO A 180 4.15 -13.95 5.61
C PRO A 180 3.52 -12.89 4.72
N VAL A 181 3.82 -12.94 3.42
CA VAL A 181 3.28 -12.04 2.41
C VAL A 181 2.36 -12.83 1.50
N ALA A 182 1.19 -12.28 1.19
CA ALA A 182 0.24 -12.91 0.28
C ALA A 182 -0.22 -11.98 -0.83
N LEU A 183 -0.51 -12.56 -1.99
CA LEU A 183 -1.17 -11.91 -3.12
C LEU A 183 -2.35 -12.77 -3.54
N LEU A 184 -3.51 -12.15 -3.72
CA LEU A 184 -4.65 -12.75 -4.42
C LEU A 184 -4.87 -12.00 -5.72
N ASP A 185 -5.08 -12.78 -6.78
CA ASP A 185 -5.64 -12.27 -8.02
C ASP A 185 -7.14 -12.05 -7.79
N GLY A 186 -7.55 -10.78 -7.78
CA GLY A 186 -8.96 -10.42 -7.63
C GLY A 186 -9.75 -10.54 -8.94
N ALA A 187 -9.11 -10.89 -10.07
CA ALA A 187 -9.75 -10.84 -11.37
C ALA A 187 -10.81 -11.95 -11.53
N GLY A 188 -12.08 -11.55 -11.52
CA GLY A 188 -13.22 -12.44 -11.78
C GLY A 188 -13.87 -13.00 -10.51
N ASP A 189 -14.59 -14.12 -10.64
CA ASP A 189 -15.30 -14.78 -9.54
C ASP A 189 -14.41 -15.73 -8.71
N HIS A 190 -13.23 -16.05 -9.25
CA HIS A 190 -12.23 -16.91 -8.64
C HIS A 190 -10.84 -16.41 -9.02
N GLY A 191 -9.88 -16.49 -8.09
CA GLY A 191 -8.49 -16.19 -8.41
C GLY A 191 -7.47 -16.95 -7.58
N PRO A 192 -6.26 -17.15 -8.14
CA PRO A 192 -5.14 -17.73 -7.42
C PRO A 192 -4.69 -16.82 -6.26
N MET A 193 -4.50 -17.44 -5.10
CA MET A 193 -3.79 -16.85 -3.97
C MET A 193 -2.43 -17.52 -3.81
N VAL A 194 -1.39 -16.71 -3.68
CA VAL A 194 -0.04 -17.14 -3.30
C VAL A 194 0.26 -16.60 -1.90
N VAL A 195 0.73 -17.47 -1.02
CA VAL A 195 1.27 -17.11 0.30
C VAL A 195 2.73 -17.53 0.36
N VAL A 196 3.61 -16.59 0.68
CA VAL A 196 5.04 -16.84 0.88
C VAL A 196 5.35 -16.63 2.36
N GLY A 197 5.68 -17.73 3.04
CA GLY A 197 5.83 -17.77 4.50
C GLY A 197 6.95 -18.71 4.94
N GLU A 198 7.00 -19.11 6.20
CA GLU A 198 7.94 -20.16 6.64
C GLU A 198 7.38 -21.54 6.27
N PRO A 199 8.22 -22.53 5.91
CA PRO A 199 7.75 -23.89 5.70
C PRO A 199 7.04 -24.44 6.94
N GLY A 200 5.83 -24.98 6.74
CA GLY A 200 4.98 -25.50 7.81
C GLY A 200 4.00 -24.48 8.42
N ASP A 201 4.01 -23.22 7.98
CA ASP A 201 2.97 -22.26 8.35
C ASP A 201 1.59 -22.77 7.90
N ASP A 202 0.57 -22.61 8.76
CA ASP A 202 -0.81 -22.94 8.46
C ASP A 202 -1.58 -21.67 8.09
N VAL A 203 -2.13 -21.63 6.88
CA VAL A 203 -2.96 -20.55 6.37
C VAL A 203 -4.42 -20.88 6.61
N THR A 204 -5.19 -19.93 7.13
CA THR A 204 -6.63 -20.04 7.29
C THR A 204 -7.32 -18.86 6.61
N LEU A 205 -8.14 -19.16 5.63
CA LEU A 205 -8.97 -18.18 4.93
C LEU A 205 -10.23 -17.97 5.77
N GLU A 206 -10.32 -16.84 6.46
CA GLU A 206 -11.50 -16.47 7.23
C GLU A 206 -12.35 -15.47 6.42
N PRO A 207 -13.61 -15.81 6.14
CA PRO A 207 -14.49 -14.89 5.46
C PRO A 207 -14.75 -13.65 6.32
N PHE A 208 -14.84 -12.47 5.71
CA PHE A 208 -15.19 -11.26 6.47
C PHE A 208 -16.63 -11.37 6.96
N ALA A 209 -16.86 -11.11 8.26
CA ALA A 209 -18.08 -11.44 8.99
C ALA A 209 -19.39 -10.80 8.48
N ALA A 210 -19.32 -9.94 7.46
CA ALA A 210 -20.48 -9.24 6.90
C ALA A 210 -21.27 -10.06 5.86
N ALA A 211 -20.68 -11.11 5.26
CA ALA A 211 -21.42 -11.97 4.35
C ALA A 211 -22.18 -13.04 5.15
N SER A 212 -23.50 -13.13 5.01
CA SER A 212 -24.33 -14.12 5.72
C SER A 212 -24.23 -15.54 5.13
N GLU A 213 -23.60 -15.67 3.95
CA GLU A 213 -23.37 -16.92 3.23
C GLU A 213 -21.86 -17.10 3.01
N LEU A 214 -21.13 -17.26 4.11
CA LEU A 214 -19.68 -17.31 4.05
C LEU A 214 -19.21 -18.57 3.29
N PRO A 215 -18.24 -18.45 2.37
CA PRO A 215 -17.53 -19.62 1.87
C PRO A 215 -16.91 -20.39 3.05
N GLU A 216 -16.88 -21.71 2.92
CA GLU A 216 -16.28 -22.62 3.91
C GLU A 216 -14.88 -22.12 4.31
N ILE A 217 -14.59 -22.09 5.62
CA ILE A 217 -13.23 -21.80 6.11
C ILE A 217 -12.30 -22.84 5.47
N ARG A 218 -11.38 -22.37 4.64
CA ARG A 218 -10.37 -23.20 4.00
C ARG A 218 -9.05 -23.00 4.73
N SER A 219 -8.45 -24.11 5.14
CA SER A 219 -7.08 -24.10 5.67
C SER A 219 -6.18 -24.89 4.74
N PHE A 220 -4.97 -24.39 4.53
CA PHE A 220 -3.91 -25.07 3.79
C PHE A 220 -2.56 -24.78 4.42
N ARG A 221 -1.56 -25.61 4.12
CA ARG A 221 -0.21 -25.46 4.65
C ARG A 221 0.71 -24.82 3.61
N VAL A 222 1.64 -24.02 4.08
CA VAL A 222 2.77 -23.49 3.31
C VAL A 222 3.81 -24.61 3.20
N GLU A 223 3.83 -25.30 2.06
CA GLU A 223 4.78 -26.37 1.75
C GLU A 223 6.02 -25.77 1.09
N ASP A 224 7.21 -26.12 1.58
CA ASP A 224 8.48 -25.57 1.11
C ASP A 224 8.53 -24.03 1.09
N GLY A 225 7.72 -23.40 1.93
CA GLY A 225 7.66 -21.95 2.05
C GLY A 225 6.72 -21.25 1.06
N ILE A 226 5.90 -22.01 0.33
CA ILE A 226 4.83 -21.51 -0.55
C ILE A 226 3.51 -22.21 -0.23
N GLY A 227 2.43 -21.45 -0.09
CA GLY A 227 1.07 -21.96 -0.08
C GLY A 227 0.30 -21.41 -1.29
N LEU A 228 -0.42 -22.29 -1.99
CA LEU A 228 -1.28 -21.92 -3.12
C LEU A 228 -2.73 -22.31 -2.80
N ALA A 229 -3.67 -21.43 -3.12
CA ALA A 229 -5.10 -21.70 -3.02
C ALA A 229 -5.86 -21.04 -4.17
N ASP A 230 -6.99 -21.63 -4.54
CA ASP A 230 -8.01 -20.98 -5.36
C ASP A 230 -9.07 -20.38 -4.43
N VAL A 231 -9.27 -19.07 -4.53
CA VAL A 231 -10.16 -18.30 -3.65
C VAL A 231 -11.31 -17.74 -4.45
N VAL A 232 -12.52 -17.94 -3.96
CA VAL A 232 -13.72 -17.30 -4.52
C VAL A 232 -13.64 -15.80 -4.23
N THR A 233 -13.64 -15.00 -5.28
CA THR A 233 -13.69 -13.54 -5.24
C THR A 233 -15.13 -13.15 -5.55
N LEU A 234 -15.82 -12.53 -4.59
CA LEU A 234 -17.19 -12.07 -4.81
C LEU A 234 -17.14 -10.65 -5.36
N ASP A 235 -17.67 -10.44 -6.56
CA ASP A 235 -17.71 -9.11 -7.18
C ASP A 235 -18.42 -8.10 -6.25
N GLY A 236 -17.79 -6.93 -6.07
CA GLY A 236 -18.28 -5.87 -5.19
C GLY A 236 -18.22 -6.16 -3.68
N VAL A 237 -17.64 -7.27 -3.23
CA VAL A 237 -17.42 -7.56 -1.81
C VAL A 237 -15.93 -7.42 -1.50
N GLU A 238 -15.60 -6.74 -0.39
CA GLU A 238 -14.22 -6.73 0.09
C GLU A 238 -13.68 -8.17 0.22
N PRO A 239 -12.44 -8.41 -0.22
CA PRO A 239 -11.84 -9.74 -0.13
C PRO A 239 -11.88 -10.24 1.33
N PRO A 240 -12.06 -11.54 1.55
CA PRO A 240 -12.14 -12.12 2.90
C PRO A 240 -10.91 -11.76 3.76
N ALA A 241 -11.05 -11.73 5.07
CA ALA A 241 -9.92 -11.45 5.95
C ALA A 241 -9.00 -12.67 6.07
N TYR A 242 -7.79 -12.58 5.53
CA TYR A 242 -6.83 -13.68 5.58
C TYR A 242 -6.11 -13.74 6.92
N ARG A 243 -5.95 -14.94 7.47
CA ARG A 243 -5.09 -15.19 8.63
C ARG A 243 -4.04 -16.23 8.29
N VAL A 244 -2.78 -15.92 8.58
CA VAL A 244 -1.71 -16.91 8.59
C VAL A 244 -1.27 -17.11 10.04
N SER A 245 -1.27 -18.37 10.45
CA SER A 245 -0.67 -18.81 11.70
C SER A 245 0.63 -19.51 11.38
N SER A 246 1.71 -19.12 12.07
CA SER A 246 2.96 -19.88 11.97
C SER A 246 2.78 -21.31 12.48
N ALA A 247 3.69 -22.21 12.12
CA ALA A 247 3.74 -23.58 12.67
C ALA A 247 3.74 -23.61 14.22
N ALA A 248 4.23 -22.54 14.86
CA ALA A 248 4.23 -22.37 16.32
C ALA A 248 2.89 -21.85 16.89
N GLY A 249 1.85 -21.71 16.06
CA GLY A 249 0.54 -21.18 16.44
C GLY A 249 0.52 -19.65 16.63
N VAL A 250 1.62 -18.94 16.35
CA VAL A 250 1.65 -17.48 16.42
C VAL A 250 0.88 -16.92 15.24
N ARG A 251 -0.19 -16.16 15.53
CA ARG A 251 -0.95 -15.42 14.53
C ARG A 251 -0.11 -14.25 14.03
N ARG A 252 0.10 -14.17 12.72
CA ARG A 252 0.79 -13.06 12.07
C ARG A 252 -0.22 -12.34 11.18
N PRO A 253 -0.21 -10.99 11.15
CA PRO A 253 -0.96 -10.29 10.12
C PRO A 253 -0.43 -10.76 8.77
N VAL A 254 -1.31 -11.10 7.85
CA VAL A 254 -0.92 -11.31 6.45
C VAL A 254 -0.93 -9.94 5.83
N GLN A 255 0.20 -9.56 5.25
CA GLN A 255 0.16 -8.43 4.35
C GLN A 255 -0.47 -8.93 3.05
N PHE A 256 -1.70 -8.49 2.83
CA PHE A 256 -2.55 -8.94 1.75
C PHE A 256 -2.67 -7.83 0.74
N ASP A 257 -2.30 -8.15 -0.50
CA ASP A 257 -2.56 -7.32 -1.63
C ASP A 257 -3.56 -8.03 -2.55
N SER A 258 -4.53 -7.28 -3.05
CA SER A 258 -5.41 -7.72 -4.12
C SER A 258 -4.94 -7.04 -5.39
N SER A 259 -4.54 -7.83 -6.38
CA SER A 259 -4.35 -7.31 -7.72
C SER A 259 -5.68 -7.46 -8.46
N ASP A 260 -6.70 -6.67 -8.11
CA ASP A 260 -7.76 -6.41 -9.08
C ASP A 260 -7.16 -5.50 -10.17
N LEU A 261 -6.35 -6.12 -11.04
CA LEU A 261 -5.59 -5.48 -12.10
C LEU A 261 -6.47 -4.87 -13.19
N SER A 262 -7.80 -5.01 -13.05
CA SER A 262 -8.77 -4.22 -13.81
C SER A 262 -8.81 -2.77 -13.36
N THR A 263 -8.34 -2.44 -12.15
CA THR A 263 -7.99 -1.07 -11.73
C THR A 263 -6.65 -0.64 -12.34
N ARG A 264 -6.66 -0.71 -13.67
CA ARG A 264 -5.92 0.10 -14.62
C ARG A 264 -5.22 1.32 -13.97
N PRO A 265 -3.89 1.28 -13.73
CA PRO A 265 -3.14 2.48 -13.30
C PRO A 265 -3.30 3.63 -14.31
N ASP A 266 -3.67 3.34 -15.55
CA ASP A 266 -4.13 4.33 -16.53
C ASP A 266 -5.37 5.12 -16.09
N VAL A 267 -6.28 4.60 -15.25
CA VAL A 267 -7.41 5.39 -14.75
C VAL A 267 -6.93 6.51 -13.83
N ILE A 268 -6.04 6.19 -12.88
CA ILE A 268 -5.50 7.19 -11.95
C ILE A 268 -4.61 8.18 -12.69
N ASN A 269 -3.78 7.71 -13.63
CA ASN A 269 -2.95 8.60 -14.44
C ASN A 269 -3.80 9.49 -15.35
N LEU A 270 -4.82 8.95 -16.02
CA LEU A 270 -5.75 9.73 -16.84
C LEU A 270 -6.50 10.76 -16.00
N LEU A 271 -6.96 10.37 -14.81
CA LEU A 271 -7.59 11.29 -13.87
C LEU A 271 -6.63 12.42 -13.49
N LEU A 272 -5.40 12.10 -13.11
CA LEU A 272 -4.37 13.07 -12.75
C LEU A 272 -4.04 14.00 -13.93
N ASP A 273 -3.91 13.49 -15.15
CA ASP A 273 -3.68 14.26 -16.35
C ASP A 273 -4.85 15.23 -16.60
N VAL A 274 -6.10 14.76 -16.49
CA VAL A 274 -7.31 15.59 -16.68
C VAL A 274 -7.43 16.68 -15.61
N VAL A 275 -7.23 16.35 -14.32
CA VAL A 275 -7.36 17.36 -13.24
C VAL A 275 -6.17 18.32 -13.17
N SER A 276 -5.02 17.95 -13.74
CA SER A 276 -3.83 18.80 -13.79
C SER A 276 -3.76 19.66 -15.06
N ASP A 277 -4.67 19.47 -16.01
CA ASP A 277 -4.72 20.23 -17.25
C ASP A 277 -5.06 21.71 -16.94
N PRO A 278 -4.27 22.68 -17.42
CA PRO A 278 -4.48 24.10 -17.09
C PRO A 278 -5.71 24.71 -17.77
N GLU A 279 -6.23 24.11 -18.84
CA GLU A 279 -7.39 24.60 -19.58
C GLU A 279 -8.70 24.04 -19.03
N ILE A 280 -8.70 22.78 -18.58
CA ILE A 280 -9.93 22.08 -18.17
C ILE A 280 -9.94 21.55 -16.73
N GLY A 281 -8.80 21.57 -16.03
CA GLY A 281 -8.62 20.86 -14.77
C GLY A 281 -9.56 21.32 -13.65
N ASP A 282 -9.78 22.63 -13.50
CA ASP A 282 -10.69 23.17 -12.49
C ASP A 282 -12.13 22.72 -12.74
N ASP A 283 -12.63 22.89 -13.97
CA ASP A 283 -13.99 22.51 -14.37
C ASP A 283 -14.21 20.99 -14.32
N ALA A 284 -13.22 20.21 -14.79
CA ALA A 284 -13.26 18.76 -14.75
C ALA A 284 -13.24 18.25 -13.29
N SER A 285 -12.41 18.84 -12.43
CA SER A 285 -12.36 18.48 -11.00
C SER A 285 -13.66 18.81 -10.29
N GLU A 286 -14.29 19.96 -10.57
CA GLU A 286 -15.57 20.34 -9.98
C GLU A 286 -16.68 19.39 -10.44
N CYS A 287 -16.74 19.04 -11.72
CA CYS A 287 -17.66 18.04 -12.26
C CYS A 287 -17.51 16.69 -11.56
N LEU A 288 -16.28 16.22 -11.35
CA LEU A 288 -16.00 14.95 -10.68
C LEU A 288 -16.32 15.00 -9.17
N VAL A 289 -16.10 16.14 -8.50
CA VAL A 289 -16.52 16.34 -7.10
C VAL A 289 -18.05 16.31 -6.99
N LEU A 290 -18.76 16.99 -7.89
CA LEU A 290 -20.23 16.99 -7.92
C LEU A 290 -20.80 15.60 -8.23
N GLY A 291 -20.10 14.82 -9.05
CA GLY A 291 -20.41 13.42 -9.33
C GLY A 291 -20.11 12.46 -8.19
N GLY A 292 -19.48 12.92 -7.10
CA GLY A 292 -19.07 12.10 -5.96
C GLY A 292 -17.84 11.22 -6.22
N TRP A 293 -17.15 11.43 -7.35
CA TRP A 293 -15.96 10.69 -7.76
C TRP A 293 -14.67 11.24 -7.16
N LEU A 294 -14.67 12.52 -6.76
CA LEU A 294 -13.60 13.15 -5.99
C LEU A 294 -14.17 13.72 -4.69
N GLN A 295 -13.32 13.77 -3.66
CA GLN A 295 -13.65 14.47 -2.42
C GLN A 295 -12.67 15.63 -2.22
N ARG A 296 -13.16 16.76 -1.74
CA ARG A 296 -12.27 17.81 -1.22
C ARG A 296 -12.03 17.56 0.27
N ASP A 297 -10.77 17.52 0.68
CA ASP A 297 -10.43 17.52 2.09
C ASP A 297 -10.62 18.92 2.72
N ALA A 298 -10.36 19.02 4.03
CA ALA A 298 -10.55 20.25 4.79
C ALA A 298 -9.66 21.40 4.32
N ASP A 299 -8.55 21.11 3.64
CA ASP A 299 -7.60 22.08 3.11
C ASP A 299 -7.88 22.41 1.64
N GLY A 300 -8.93 21.82 1.06
CA GLY A 300 -9.34 22.00 -0.33
C GLY A 300 -8.62 21.08 -1.33
N GLY A 301 -7.75 20.19 -0.85
CA GLY A 301 -7.06 19.19 -1.64
C GLY A 301 -8.01 18.14 -2.19
N LEU A 302 -7.78 17.71 -3.43
CA LEU A 302 -8.57 16.64 -4.04
C LEU A 302 -8.06 15.28 -3.55
N GLN A 303 -8.96 14.50 -2.97
CA GLN A 303 -8.78 13.10 -2.62
C GLN A 303 -9.45 12.25 -3.68
N VAL A 304 -8.67 11.41 -4.33
CA VAL A 304 -9.16 10.39 -5.26
C VAL A 304 -9.53 9.15 -4.44
N PRO A 305 -10.81 8.76 -4.37
CA PRO A 305 -11.19 7.47 -3.83
C PRO A 305 -10.51 6.39 -4.68
N ASN A 306 -9.82 5.45 -4.04
CA ASN A 306 -9.27 4.31 -4.76
C ASN A 306 -10.45 3.45 -5.24
N PRO A 307 -10.72 3.32 -6.55
CA PRO A 307 -11.80 2.44 -7.02
C PRO A 307 -11.51 1.03 -6.51
N SER A 308 -12.48 0.43 -5.82
CA SER A 308 -12.27 -0.87 -5.16
C SER A 308 -12.71 -2.06 -6.02
N SER A 309 -13.21 -1.81 -7.23
CA SER A 309 -13.61 -2.83 -8.18
C SER A 309 -13.49 -2.35 -9.62
N GLN A 310 -13.43 -3.30 -10.57
CA GLN A 310 -13.51 -3.04 -12.01
C GLN A 310 -14.67 -2.12 -12.38
N VAL A 311 -15.87 -2.42 -11.88
CA VAL A 311 -17.09 -1.66 -12.18
C VAL A 311 -16.96 -0.20 -11.74
N GLN A 312 -16.35 0.03 -10.57
CA GLN A 312 -16.09 1.40 -10.10
C GLN A 312 -15.02 2.10 -10.95
N ALA A 313 -13.97 1.39 -11.39
CA ALA A 313 -12.95 1.95 -12.26
C ALA A 313 -13.48 2.32 -13.66
N GLU A 314 -14.31 1.46 -14.27
CA GLU A 314 -14.96 1.74 -15.56
C GLU A 314 -15.96 2.89 -15.46
N ALA A 315 -16.72 2.95 -14.36
CA ALA A 315 -17.63 4.06 -14.09
C ALA A 315 -16.87 5.38 -13.85
N LEU A 316 -15.71 5.33 -13.16
CA LEU A 316 -14.83 6.48 -12.99
C LEU A 316 -14.24 6.94 -14.33
N LEU A 317 -13.76 6.05 -15.18
CA LEU A 317 -13.29 6.38 -16.55
C LEU A 317 -14.39 7.07 -17.36
N THR A 318 -15.60 6.51 -17.34
CA THR A 318 -16.75 7.09 -18.03
C THR A 318 -17.08 8.49 -17.50
N ALA A 319 -16.95 8.70 -16.18
CA ALA A 319 -17.16 10.00 -15.56
C ALA A 319 -16.06 11.01 -15.93
N ILE A 320 -14.80 10.58 -15.98
CA ILE A 320 -13.66 11.41 -16.41
C ILE A 320 -13.88 11.90 -17.85
N ASP A 321 -14.20 11.00 -18.78
CA ASP A 321 -14.47 11.36 -20.17
C ASP A 321 -15.64 12.35 -20.29
N ALA A 322 -16.75 12.10 -19.58
CA ALA A 322 -17.91 12.98 -19.60
C ALA A 322 -17.59 14.38 -19.04
N CYS A 323 -16.87 14.45 -17.92
CA CYS A 323 -16.47 15.71 -17.30
C CYS A 323 -15.46 16.49 -18.15
N ALA A 324 -14.49 15.80 -18.77
CA ALA A 324 -13.52 16.44 -19.68
C ALA A 324 -14.21 17.05 -20.91
N VAL A 325 -15.17 16.33 -21.53
CA VAL A 325 -15.96 16.86 -22.64
C VAL A 325 -16.79 18.07 -22.21
N GLN A 326 -17.39 18.04 -21.02
CA GLN A 326 -18.15 19.16 -20.49
C GLN A 326 -17.27 20.39 -20.22
N ALA A 327 -16.08 20.20 -19.64
CA ALA A 327 -15.12 21.26 -19.38
C ALA A 327 -14.63 21.91 -20.70
N LEU A 328 -14.29 21.09 -21.71
CA LEU A 328 -13.92 21.60 -23.04
C LEU A 328 -15.04 22.42 -23.68
N ALA A 329 -16.31 21.99 -23.55
CA ALA A 329 -17.45 22.74 -24.06
C ALA A 329 -17.65 24.08 -23.34
N ALA A 330 -17.42 24.12 -22.03
CA ALA A 330 -17.48 25.34 -21.22
C ALA A 330 -16.36 26.33 -21.60
N ALA A 331 -15.13 25.85 -21.75
CA ALA A 331 -13.98 26.65 -22.19
C ALA A 331 -14.20 27.24 -23.60
N ALA A 332 -14.76 26.47 -24.53
CA ALA A 332 -15.08 26.96 -25.87
C ALA A 332 -16.16 28.06 -25.86
N ALA A 333 -17.12 27.99 -24.93
CA ALA A 333 -18.18 28.99 -24.80
C ALA A 333 -17.70 30.29 -24.14
N SER A 334 -16.72 30.22 -23.24
CA SER A 334 -16.14 31.40 -22.57
C SER A 334 -15.09 32.13 -23.42
N GLY A 335 -14.44 31.43 -24.35
CA GLY A 335 -13.47 32.01 -25.30
C GLY A 335 -14.08 32.79 -26.47
N GLN A 336 -15.40 33.03 -26.47
CA GLN A 336 -16.03 33.85 -27.49
C GLN A 336 -15.61 35.30 -27.27
N PRO A 337 -14.89 35.93 -28.23
CA PRO A 337 -14.32 37.26 -28.02
C PRO A 337 -15.45 38.25 -27.73
N ASP A 338 -15.30 39.00 -26.63
CA ASP A 338 -16.10 40.19 -26.33
C ASP A 338 -15.87 41.20 -27.47
N ASP A 339 -16.79 41.21 -28.44
CA ASP A 339 -16.88 42.21 -29.52
C ASP A 339 -17.26 43.60 -28.97
#